data_AF-A0A7J4IFW5-F1
#
_entry.id   AF-A0A7J4IFW5-F1
#
_cell.length_a   1.000
_cell.length_b   1.000
_cell.length_c   1.000
_cell.angle_alpha   90.00
_cell.angle_beta   90.00
_cell.angle_gamma   90.00
#
_symmetry.space_group_name_H-M   'P 1'
#
loop_
_entity.id
_entity.type
_entity.pdbx_description
1 polymer ?
#
loop_
_entity_poly.entity_id
_entity_poly.type
_entity_poly.pdbx_seq_one_letter_code
_entity_poly.pdbx_strand_id
1 'polypeptide(L)'
;MDKKAFHKISYGLYIVCSKDGEKTNGQVANALFQVTSEPPTIAVSINKQNLTHEYITKSNVFTISILDKKTPLPLIGTFGFKSGRDIAKFKTVT
;
A
#
# COMPACT_ATOMS: atom_id res chain seq x y z
N MET A 1 7.20 15.65 23.85
CA MET A 1 7.34 15.53 22.39
C MET A 1 6.05 15.97 21.73
N ASP A 2 6.09 16.98 20.86
CA ASP A 2 4.92 17.43 20.11
C ASP A 2 4.71 16.55 18.87
N LYS A 3 3.60 15.79 18.83
CA LYS A 3 3.29 14.90 17.70
C LYS A 3 2.84 15.66 16.45
N LYS A 4 2.42 16.92 16.57
CA LYS A 4 1.96 17.73 15.42
C LYS A 4 3.08 17.98 14.41
N ALA A 5 4.34 17.91 14.83
CA ALA A 5 5.50 18.02 13.94
C ALA A 5 5.46 16.96 12.82
N PHE A 6 5.04 15.72 13.11
CA PHE A 6 4.98 14.65 12.11
C PHE A 6 3.93 14.90 11.02
N HIS A 7 2.90 15.71 11.29
CA HIS A 7 1.88 16.05 10.29
C HIS A 7 2.40 17.03 9.22
N LYS A 8 3.57 17.62 9.42
CA LYS A 8 4.24 18.49 8.43
C LYS A 8 5.04 17.68 7.40
N ILE A 9 5.24 16.38 7.61
CA ILE A 9 5.93 15.52 6.65
C ILE A 9 4.97 15.22 5.48
N SER A 10 5.42 15.52 4.27
CA SER A 10 4.65 15.30 3.05
C SER A 10 4.71 13.85 2.60
N TYR A 11 3.58 13.34 2.12
CA TYR A 11 3.46 12.03 1.52
C TYR A 11 2.53 12.07 0.31
N GLY A 12 2.75 11.17 -0.64
CA GLY A 12 1.72 10.78 -1.59
C GLY A 12 0.72 9.80 -0.96
N LEU A 13 -0.21 9.31 -1.78
CA LEU A 13 -1.10 8.23 -1.42
C LEU A 13 -1.01 7.13 -2.48
N TYR A 14 -0.78 5.91 -2.05
CA TYR A 14 -0.48 4.79 -2.92
C TYR A 14 -1.32 3.58 -2.54
N ILE A 15 -1.58 2.72 -3.51
CA ILE A 15 -1.97 1.33 -3.25
C ILE A 15 -0.74 0.46 -3.47
N VAL A 16 -0.39 -0.32 -2.45
CA VAL A 16 0.70 -1.31 -2.49
C VAL A 16 0.07 -2.69 -2.52
N CYS A 17 0.40 -3.48 -3.54
CA CYS A 17 -0.14 -4.82 -3.74
C CYS A 17 0.96 -5.87 -3.74
N SER A 18 0.57 -7.11 -3.44
CA SER A 18 1.42 -8.29 -3.55
C SER A 18 0.54 -9.54 -3.71
N LYS A 19 1.17 -10.71 -3.83
CA LYS A 19 0.47 -11.98 -4.07
C LYS A 19 1.01 -13.12 -3.20
N ASP A 20 0.19 -14.16 -3.05
CA ASP A 20 0.55 -15.47 -2.50
C ASP A 20 -0.05 -16.54 -3.43
N GLY A 21 0.79 -17.09 -4.31
CA GLY A 21 0.32 -17.87 -5.47
C GLY A 21 -0.63 -17.05 -6.36
N GLU A 22 -1.83 -17.57 -6.58
CA GLU A 22 -2.89 -16.92 -7.37
C GLU A 22 -3.69 -15.87 -6.58
N LYS A 23 -3.50 -15.78 -5.26
CA LYS A 23 -4.23 -14.81 -4.43
C LYS A 23 -3.52 -13.47 -4.45
N THR A 24 -4.26 -12.41 -4.77
CA THR A 24 -3.77 -11.03 -4.71
C THR A 24 -4.35 -10.29 -3.52
N ASN A 25 -3.57 -9.38 -2.95
CA ASN A 25 -4.04 -8.46 -1.93
C ASN A 25 -3.34 -7.10 -2.07
N GLY A 26 -3.98 -6.05 -1.57
CA GLY A 26 -3.41 -4.71 -1.54
C GLY A 26 -3.83 -3.91 -0.32
N GLN A 27 -3.10 -2.84 -0.06
CA GLN A 27 -3.45 -1.85 0.96
C GLN A 27 -3.12 -0.44 0.52
N VAL A 28 -3.78 0.55 1.13
CA VAL A 28 -3.30 1.93 1.06
C VAL A 28 -2.03 2.07 1.89
N ALA A 29 -1.05 2.83 1.38
CA ALA A 29 0.16 3.24 2.09
C ALA A 29 0.54 4.66 1.67
N ASN A 30 1.16 5.41 2.57
CA ASN A 30 1.71 6.75 2.31
C ASN A 30 3.23 6.79 2.50
N ALA A 31 3.78 5.98 3.41
CA ALA A 31 5.21 5.86 3.68
C ALA A 31 5.94 5.10 2.57
N LEU A 32 6.13 5.79 1.45
CA LEU A 32 6.80 5.31 0.25
C LEU A 32 7.67 6.43 -0.33
N PHE A 33 8.91 6.10 -0.71
CA PHE A 33 9.83 7.06 -1.31
C PHE A 33 10.93 6.36 -2.11
N GLN A 34 11.50 7.08 -3.08
CA GLN A 34 12.68 6.62 -3.80
C GLN A 34 13.93 6.76 -2.92
N VAL A 35 14.75 5.72 -2.91
CA VAL A 35 16.00 5.63 -2.14
C VAL A 35 17.21 5.89 -3.03
N THR A 36 17.25 5.29 -4.22
CA THR A 36 18.35 5.44 -5.18
C THR A 36 17.82 5.61 -6.60
N SER A 37 18.59 6.31 -7.44
CA SER A 37 18.32 6.46 -8.88
C SER A 37 18.92 5.33 -9.71
N GLU A 38 20.09 4.81 -9.32
CA GLU A 38 20.78 3.74 -10.04
C GLU A 38 21.40 2.71 -9.07
N PRO A 39 20.92 1.44 -9.08
CA PRO A 39 19.67 1.03 -9.72
C PRO A 39 18.47 1.75 -9.08
N PRO A 40 17.36 1.96 -9.81
CA PRO A 40 16.16 2.55 -9.23
C PRO A 40 15.62 1.71 -8.07
N THR A 41 15.60 2.27 -6.86
CA THR A 41 15.14 1.56 -5.65
C THR A 41 14.09 2.38 -4.92
N ILE A 42 13.01 1.71 -4.50
CA ILE A 42 11.93 2.28 -3.69
C ILE A 42 11.90 1.60 -2.33
N ALA A 43 11.72 2.38 -1.27
CA ALA A 43 11.38 1.87 0.05
C ALA A 43 9.89 2.09 0.32
N VAL A 44 9.28 1.10 0.98
CA VAL A 44 7.91 1.17 1.48
C VAL A 44 7.83 0.60 2.89
N SER A 45 7.15 1.31 3.78
CA SER A 45 6.93 0.85 5.16
C SER A 45 5.53 0.27 5.30
N ILE A 46 5.43 -1.02 5.58
CA ILE A 46 4.18 -1.76 5.73
C ILE A 46 4.08 -2.35 7.14
N ASN A 47 2.93 -2.18 7.80
CA ASN A 47 2.68 -2.78 9.11
C ASN A 47 2.67 -4.32 9.01
N LYS A 48 3.43 -4.99 9.90
CA LYS A 48 3.57 -6.45 9.96
C LYS A 48 2.25 -7.20 10.17
N GLN A 49 1.23 -6.54 10.73
CA GLN A 49 -0.11 -7.13 10.93
C GLN A 49 -0.96 -7.17 9.66
N ASN A 50 -0.55 -6.45 8.61
CA ASN A 50 -1.34 -6.37 7.38
C ASN A 50 -1.09 -7.59 6.50
N LEU A 51 -2.16 -8.14 5.91
CA LEU A 51 -2.05 -9.25 4.96
C LEU A 51 -1.10 -8.94 3.78
N THR A 52 -1.05 -7.68 3.33
CA THR A 52 -0.12 -7.26 2.28
C THR A 52 1.33 -7.46 2.69
N HIS A 53 1.71 -7.20 3.95
CA HIS A 53 3.07 -7.45 4.44
C HIS A 53 3.43 -8.94 4.32
N GLU A 54 2.52 -9.82 4.73
CA GLU A 54 2.74 -11.26 4.63
C GLU A 54 2.93 -11.71 3.19
N TYR A 55 2.13 -11.18 2.26
CA TYR A 55 2.26 -11.51 0.84
C TYR A 55 3.59 -10.98 0.26
N ILE A 56 4.00 -9.77 0.62
CA ILE A 56 5.31 -9.22 0.23
C ILE A 56 6.43 -10.10 0.76
N THR A 57 6.37 -10.48 2.03
CA THR A 57 7.41 -11.30 2.68
C THR A 57 7.52 -12.68 2.04
N LYS A 58 6.40 -13.31 1.67
CA LYS A 58 6.40 -14.63 1.03
C LYS A 58 6.86 -14.58 -0.43
N SER A 59 6.38 -13.59 -1.19
CA SER A 59 6.58 -13.55 -2.63
C SER A 59 7.83 -12.77 -3.05
N ASN A 60 8.41 -11.96 -2.14
CA ASN A 60 9.48 -11.01 -2.41
C ASN A 60 9.18 -10.03 -3.56
N VAL A 61 7.91 -9.82 -3.88
CA VAL A 61 7.48 -8.88 -4.91
C VAL A 61 6.36 -8.00 -4.42
N PHE A 62 6.31 -6.78 -4.93
CA PHE A 62 5.21 -5.85 -4.71
C PHE A 62 5.01 -4.96 -5.92
N THR A 63 3.84 -4.36 -6.02
CA THR A 63 3.53 -3.31 -7.00
C THR A 63 3.04 -2.06 -6.28
N ILE A 64 3.18 -0.91 -6.95
CA ILE A 64 2.77 0.39 -6.44
C ILE A 64 1.87 1.04 -7.50
N SER A 65 0.70 1.50 -7.07
CA SER A 65 -0.17 2.38 -7.85
C SER A 65 -0.23 3.75 -7.17
N ILE A 66 0.16 4.80 -7.88
CA ILE A 66 0.05 6.19 -7.42
C ILE A 66 -1.40 6.64 -7.61
N LEU A 67 -2.06 7.09 -6.53
CA LEU A 67 -3.46 7.50 -6.60
C LEU A 67 -3.62 8.92 -7.13
N ASP A 68 -4.60 9.11 -8.00
CA ASP A 68 -5.00 10.42 -8.51
C ASP A 68 -5.78 11.20 -7.45
N LYS A 69 -5.76 12.54 -7.53
CA LYS A 69 -6.53 13.40 -6.62
C LYS A 69 -8.04 13.16 -6.72
N LYS A 70 -8.55 12.62 -7.83
CA LYS A 70 -9.95 12.29 -8.05
C LYS A 70 -10.27 10.83 -7.69
N THR A 71 -9.32 10.07 -7.13
CA THR A 71 -9.58 8.68 -6.71
C THR A 71 -10.79 8.61 -5.78
N PRO A 72 -11.81 7.79 -6.10
CA PRO A 72 -13.01 7.69 -5.26
C PRO A 72 -12.70 7.23 -3.84
N LEU A 73 -13.29 7.91 -2.85
CA LEU A 73 -13.19 7.51 -1.44
C LEU A 73 -13.56 6.04 -1.17
N PRO A 74 -14.57 5.44 -1.86
CA PRO A 74 -14.85 4.01 -1.69
C PRO A 74 -13.66 3.10 -2.03
N LEU A 75 -12.85 3.44 -3.04
CA LEU A 75 -11.66 2.67 -3.39
C LEU A 75 -10.62 2.75 -2.27
N ILE A 76 -10.35 3.96 -1.77
CA ILE A 76 -9.47 4.17 -0.62
C ILE A 76 -9.99 3.39 0.60
N GLY A 77 -11.31 3.35 0.80
CA GLY A 77 -11.93 2.61 1.89
C GLY A 77 -11.73 1.11 1.80
N THR A 78 -11.94 0.51 0.62
CA THR A 78 -11.72 -0.92 0.36
C THR A 78 -10.27 -1.33 0.63
N PHE A 79 -9.30 -0.53 0.20
CA PHE A 79 -7.89 -0.86 0.37
C PHE A 79 -7.29 -0.41 1.70
N GLY A 80 -7.81 0.66 2.31
CA GLY A 80 -7.26 1.28 3.52
C GLY A 80 -7.90 0.84 4.83
N PHE A 81 -9.18 0.45 4.84
CA PHE A 81 -9.93 0.15 6.08
C PHE A 81 -10.46 -1.28 6.17
N LYS A 82 -10.25 -2.12 5.16
CA LYS A 82 -10.66 -3.53 5.14
C LYS A 82 -9.46 -4.45 4.96
N SER A 83 -9.53 -5.66 5.49
CA SER A 83 -8.50 -6.68 5.26
C SER A 83 -8.88 -7.59 4.08
N GLY A 84 -7.89 -8.01 3.29
CA GLY A 84 -8.09 -9.03 2.25
C GLY A 84 -8.37 -10.41 2.82
N ARG A 85 -8.25 -10.57 4.16
CA ARG A 85 -8.69 -11.76 4.90
C ARG A 85 -10.22 -11.84 4.98
N ASP A 86 -10.88 -10.70 5.06
CA ASP A 86 -12.31 -10.62 5.31
C ASP A 86 -13.09 -10.42 4.01
N ILE A 87 -12.49 -9.73 3.03
CA ILE A 87 -13.14 -9.39 1.76
C ILE A 87 -12.22 -9.63 0.57
N ALA A 88 -12.82 -9.98 -0.57
CA ALA A 88 -12.11 -10.05 -1.84
C ALA A 88 -12.02 -8.65 -2.48
N LYS A 89 -11.01 -7.86 -2.07
CA LYS A 89 -10.84 -6.43 -2.45
C LYS A 89 -10.85 -6.17 -3.95
N PHE A 90 -10.32 -7.08 -4.75
CA PHE A 90 -10.19 -6.91 -6.20
C PHE A 90 -11.45 -7.26 -6.99
N LYS A 91 -12.49 -7.83 -6.37
CA LYS A 91 -13.75 -8.10 -7.09
C LYS A 91 -14.48 -6.83 -7.52
N THR A 92 -14.20 -5.71 -6.86
CA THR A 92 -14.86 -4.43 -7.11
C THR A 92 -13.97 -3.45 -7.89
N VAL A 93 -12.84 -3.92 -8.41
CA VAL A 93 -11.86 -3.10 -9.14
C VAL A 93 -11.75 -3.67 -10.55
N THR A 94 -12.12 -2.85 -11.53
CA THR A 94 -12.00 -3.15 -12.96
C THR A 94 -10.72 -2.57 -13.55
#